data_AF-A0A953M602-F1
#
_entry.id   AF-A0A953M602-F1
#
_cell.length_a   1.000
_cell.length_b   1.000
_cell.length_c   1.000
_cell.angle_alpha   90.00
_cell.angle_beta   90.00
_cell.angle_gamma   90.00
#
_symmetry.space_group_name_H-M   'P 1'
#
loop_
_entity.id
_entity.type
_entity.pdbx_description
1 polymer ?
#
loop_
_entity_poly.entity_id
_entity_poly.type
_entity_poly.pdbx_seq_one_letter_code
_entity_poly.pdbx_strand_id
1 'polypeptide(L)'
;MPGQHPHEDVTGVVLAGGLARRMGGVDKGLVSVRGRELVRYVVEALQPQVRDLIVNANRNQEIYARLGFRVVADAPPGFHGP
;
A
#
# COMPACT_ATOMS: atom_id res chain seq x y z
N MET A 1 -23.95 0.86 9.69
CA MET A 1 -22.97 -0.09 9.17
C MET A 1 -22.61 -1.02 10.32
N PRO A 2 -22.74 -2.35 10.20
CA PRO A 2 -22.37 -3.25 11.29
C PRO A 2 -20.92 -2.97 11.69
N GLY A 3 -20.67 -2.87 13.00
CA GLY A 3 -19.38 -2.47 13.56
C GLY A 3 -18.29 -3.39 13.05
N GLN A 4 -17.37 -2.85 12.24
CA GLN A 4 -16.16 -3.56 11.87
C GLN A 4 -15.29 -3.65 13.13
N HIS A 5 -15.34 -4.81 13.78
CA HIS A 5 -14.35 -5.16 14.78
C HIS A 5 -13.08 -5.53 14.02
N PRO A 6 -11.94 -4.88 14.32
CA PRO A 6 -10.69 -5.23 13.67
C PRO A 6 -10.37 -6.71 13.97
N HIS A 7 -9.93 -7.43 12.94
CA HIS A 7 -9.37 -8.76 13.14
C HIS A 7 -8.03 -8.61 13.88
N GLU A 8 -8.04 -8.89 15.19
CA GLU A 8 -6.91 -8.63 16.09
C GLU A 8 -5.65 -9.46 15.74
N ASP A 9 -5.80 -10.56 15.00
CA ASP A 9 -4.70 -11.45 14.61
C ASP A 9 -4.29 -11.30 13.14
N VAL A 10 -4.83 -10.32 12.43
CA VAL A 10 -4.58 -10.13 10.99
C VAL A 10 -3.77 -8.86 10.75
N THR A 11 -2.68 -9.01 9.99
CA THR A 11 -1.95 -7.89 9.38
C THR A 11 -2.40 -7.72 7.94
N GLY A 12 -2.89 -6.54 7.59
CA GLY A 12 -3.17 -6.18 6.20
C GLY A 12 -1.90 -5.74 5.47
N VAL A 13 -1.82 -6.05 4.17
CA VAL A 13 -0.72 -5.62 3.31
C VAL A 13 -1.28 -4.94 2.07
N VAL A 14 -0.89 -3.68 1.85
CA VAL A 14 -1.15 -2.96 0.59
C VAL A 14 0.03 -3.19 -0.34
N LEU A 15 -0.20 -3.88 -1.45
CA LEU A 15 0.81 -4.11 -2.48
C LEU A 15 0.90 -2.88 -3.40
N ALA A 16 1.81 -1.97 -3.07
CA ALA A 16 2.16 -0.79 -3.86
C ALA A 16 3.40 -1.02 -4.75
N GLY A 17 3.96 -2.24 -4.73
CA GLY A 17 5.06 -2.71 -5.57
C GLY A 17 4.58 -3.31 -6.90
N GLY A 18 5.40 -3.16 -7.94
CA GLY A 18 5.18 -3.77 -9.26
C GLY A 18 5.76 -2.91 -10.38
N LEU A 19 6.15 -3.53 -11.51
CA LEU A 19 6.95 -2.87 -12.55
C LEU A 19 6.28 -1.67 -13.27
N ALA A 20 4.98 -1.41 -13.04
CA ALA A 20 4.21 -0.33 -13.68
C ALA A 20 4.35 -0.27 -15.22
N ARG A 21 4.62 -1.40 -15.87
CA ARG A 21 4.87 -1.49 -17.32
C ARG A 21 3.71 -0.96 -18.17
N ARG A 22 2.48 -1.05 -17.68
CA ARG A 22 1.26 -0.60 -18.38
C ARG A 22 0.86 0.85 -18.05
N MET A 23 1.51 1.50 -17.08
CA MET A 23 1.24 2.89 -16.67
C MET A 23 2.44 3.81 -16.94
N GLY A 24 3.26 3.49 -17.94
CA GLY A 24 4.42 4.32 -18.30
C GLY A 24 5.45 4.46 -17.17
N GLY A 25 5.53 3.50 -16.26
CA GLY A 25 6.45 3.55 -15.11
C GLY A 25 5.93 4.35 -13.91
N VAL A 26 4.75 4.98 -14.01
CA VAL A 26 4.16 5.75 -12.91
C VAL A 26 3.71 4.82 -11.79
N ASP A 27 4.04 5.21 -10.57
CA ASP A 27 3.60 4.50 -9.37
C ASP A 27 2.12 4.73 -9.11
N LYS A 28 1.30 3.71 -9.41
CA LYS A 28 -0.16 3.80 -9.30
C LYS A 28 -0.63 4.18 -7.89
N GLY A 29 0.07 3.75 -6.84
CA GLY A 29 -0.30 4.08 -5.47
C GLY A 29 -0.16 5.58 -5.15
N LEU A 30 0.73 6.28 -5.86
CA LEU A 30 0.96 7.72 -5.71
C LEU A 30 0.16 8.57 -6.71
N VAL A 31 -0.58 7.95 -7.62
CA VAL A 31 -1.47 8.70 -8.54
C VAL A 31 -2.52 9.42 -7.71
N SER A 32 -2.66 10.72 -7.95
CA SER A 32 -3.69 11.53 -7.32
C SER A 32 -5.06 11.20 -7.91
N VAL A 33 -5.98 10.79 -7.05
CA VAL A 33 -7.39 10.58 -7.37
C VAL A 33 -8.19 11.51 -6.46
N ARG A 34 -8.91 12.46 -7.07
CA ARG A 34 -9.66 13.51 -6.33
C ARG A 34 -8.81 14.27 -5.30
N GLY A 35 -7.55 14.56 -5.64
CA GLY A 35 -6.64 15.35 -4.81
C GLY A 35 -5.93 14.57 -3.70
N ARG A 36 -6.09 13.24 -3.62
CA ARG A 36 -5.42 12.38 -2.64
C ARG A 36 -4.76 11.19 -3.33
N GLU A 37 -3.63 10.71 -2.82
CA GLU A 37 -2.93 9.56 -3.39
C GLU A 37 -3.82 8.30 -3.31
N LEU A 38 -3.84 7.50 -4.37
CA LEU A 38 -4.68 6.29 -4.45
C LEU A 38 -4.47 5.36 -3.25
N VAL A 39 -3.24 5.22 -2.77
CA VAL A 39 -2.89 4.39 -1.61
C VAL A 39 -3.66 4.80 -0.35
N ARG A 40 -3.99 6.08 -0.17
CA ARG A 40 -4.72 6.56 1.01
C ARG A 40 -6.13 5.98 1.07
N TYR A 41 -6.81 5.87 -0.06
CA TYR A 41 -8.14 5.28 -0.13
C TYR A 41 -8.13 3.81 0.27
N VAL A 42 -7.11 3.07 -0.18
CA VAL A 42 -6.96 1.65 0.16
C VAL A 42 -6.65 1.49 1.64
N VAL A 43 -5.74 2.30 2.18
CA VAL A 43 -5.38 2.28 3.61
C VAL A 43 -6.59 2.60 4.47
N GLU A 44 -7.33 3.68 4.18
CA GLU A 44 -8.51 4.06 4.96
C GLU A 44 -9.62 3.01 4.92
N ALA A 45 -9.77 2.29 3.80
CA ALA A 45 -10.74 1.21 3.69
C ALA A 45 -10.33 -0.03 4.50
N LEU A 46 -9.04 -0.36 4.56
CA LEU A 46 -8.53 -1.57 5.20
C LEU A 46 -8.22 -1.39 6.69
N GLN A 47 -7.76 -0.22 7.11
CA GLN A 47 -7.31 0.05 8.47
C GLN A 47 -8.33 -0.30 9.57
N PRO A 48 -9.65 -0.04 9.44
CA PRO A 48 -10.59 -0.44 10.50
C PRO A 48 -10.82 -1.96 10.61
N GLN A 49 -10.29 -2.76 9.67
CA GLN A 49 -10.55 -4.20 9.58
C GLN A 49 -9.41 -5.07 10.11
N VAL A 50 -8.21 -4.50 10.31
CA VAL A 50 -6.99 -5.24 10.66
C VAL A 50 -6.29 -4.59 11.85
N ARG A 51 -5.53 -5.37 12.62
CA ARG A 51 -4.72 -4.84 13.73
C ARG A 51 -3.59 -3.94 13.23
N ASP A 52 -2.86 -4.43 12.24
CA ASP A 52 -1.70 -3.77 11.65
C ASP A 52 -1.88 -3.65 10.14
N LEU A 53 -1.38 -2.56 9.57
CA LEU A 53 -1.37 -2.35 8.13
C LEU A 53 0.01 -1.89 7.66
N ILE A 54 0.55 -2.57 6.65
CA ILE A 54 1.83 -2.22 6.03
C ILE A 54 1.67 -1.97 4.53
N VAL A 55 2.53 -1.15 3.97
CA VAL A 55 2.63 -0.90 2.52
C VAL A 55 3.88 -1.59 2.00
N ASN A 56 3.71 -2.56 1.11
CA ASN A 56 4.82 -3.17 0.40
C ASN A 56 5.13 -2.35 -0.86
N ALA A 57 6.36 -1.83 -0.97
CA ALA A 57 6.79 -1.01 -2.12
C ALA A 57 8.27 -1.22 -2.46
N ASN A 58 8.55 -1.46 -3.74
CA ASN A 58 9.92 -1.64 -4.28
C ASN A 58 10.50 -0.37 -4.92
N ARG A 59 9.75 0.73 -4.90
CA ARG A 59 10.16 2.07 -5.35
C ARG A 59 9.42 3.12 -4.53
N ASN A 60 9.91 4.36 -4.55
CA ASN A 60 9.27 5.49 -3.88
C ASN A 60 9.00 5.27 -2.37
N GLN A 61 9.79 4.42 -1.72
CA GLN A 61 9.61 4.04 -0.31
C GLN A 61 9.62 5.27 0.60
N GLU A 62 10.52 6.22 0.34
CA GLU A 62 10.58 7.49 1.05
C GLU A 62 9.30 8.32 0.91
N ILE A 63 8.66 8.30 -0.27
CA ILE A 63 7.40 9.03 -0.48
C ILE A 63 6.31 8.38 0.37
N TYR A 64 6.18 7.06 0.31
CA TYR A 64 5.20 6.33 1.14
C TYR A 64 5.46 6.53 2.64
N ALA A 65 6.72 6.55 3.09
CA ALA A 65 7.07 6.84 4.47
C ALA A 65 6.70 8.27 4.88
N ARG A 66 6.94 9.28 4.02
CA ARG A 66 6.51 10.68 4.24
C ARG A 66 4.99 10.84 4.31
N LEU A 67 4.23 9.96 3.66
CA LEU A 67 2.76 9.94 3.76
C LEU A 67 2.26 9.35 5.10
N GLY A 68 3.16 8.78 5.91
CA GLY A 68 2.88 8.23 7.25
C GLY A 68 2.72 6.72 7.31
N PHE A 69 3.06 5.99 6.23
CA PHE A 69 2.88 4.53 6.19
C PHE A 69 4.10 3.76 6.67
N ARG A 70 3.86 2.58 7.28
CA ARG A 70 4.91 1.58 7.52
C ARG A 70 5.23 0.87 6.21
N VAL A 71 6.39 1.15 5.64
CA VAL A 71 6.80 0.62 4.33
C VAL A 71 7.73 -0.58 4.49
N VAL A 72 7.50 -1.64 3.71
CA VAL A 72 8.38 -2.80 3.59
C VAL A 72 8.75 -3.04 2.12
N ALA A 73 9.90 -3.64 1.86
CA ALA A 73 10.34 -4.03 0.52
C ALA A 73 10.31 -5.56 0.37
N ASP A 74 10.22 -6.05 -0.88
CA ASP A 74 10.32 -7.49 -1.15
C ASP A 74 11.73 -8.02 -0.89
N ALA A 75 11.81 -9.30 -0.50
CA ALA A 75 13.05 -10.06 -0.39
C ALA A 75 12.97 -11.33 -1.27
N PRO A 76 13.99 -11.66 -2.10
CA PRO A 76 15.19 -10.88 -2.42
C PRO A 76 14.92 -9.60 -3.23
N PRO A 77 15.84 -8.61 -3.21
CA PRO A 77 15.73 -7.43 -4.06
C PRO A 77 15.69 -7.84 -5.54
N GLY A 78 14.52 -7.66 -6.13
CA GLY A 78 14.21 -8.07 -7.49
C GLY A 78 13.52 -9.42 -7.54
N PHE A 79 12.18 -9.45 -7.57
CA PHE A 79 11.45 -10.63 -8.01
C PHE A 79 10.37 -10.31 -9.05
N HIS A 80 10.30 -11.27 -9.98
CA HIS A 80 9.24 -11.49 -10.95
C HIS A 80 7.90 -11.51 -10.21
N GLY A 81 6.88 -10.85 -10.78
CA GLY A 81 5.53 -10.86 -10.21
C GLY A 81 4.95 -12.27 -10.06
N PRO A 82 3.77 -12.43 -9.43
CA PRO A 82 3.07 -13.71 -9.38
C PRO A 82 2.74 -14.25 -10.77
#